data_AF-A0A7Y5M1T2-F1
#
_entry.id   AF-A0A7Y5M1T2-F1
#
_cell.length_a   1.000
_cell.length_b   1.000
_cell.length_c   1.000
_cell.angle_alpha   90.00
_cell.angle_beta   90.00
_cell.angle_gamma   90.00
#
_symmetry.space_group_name_H-M   'P 1'
#
loop_
_entity.id
_entity.type
_entity.pdbx_description
1 polymer ?
#
loop_
_entity_poly.entity_id
_entity_poly.type
_entity_poly.pdbx_seq_one_letter_code
_entity_poly.pdbx_strand_id
1 'polypeptide(L)'
;MDLEFRLPDGSLRRYPAGTPGRDIARDLPGASGALALLVDGEYLDLHSPARKGGALRPVLPGTEEGLEVVRHTAAHVMAQAVARLFGKDAVEFAIGPVIDEGFYYDFDIEHAFTPEDLPRIEEEMRRIVREDLPLSRSEVEGKDAARARLDASGKAEFKKEIVRDLPDGSVFSFYSQGEFTDLCRGPHVPSTGAVGEAFKLLSVAGAYWRGDEKRKMLQRIYATAFFRKEELDEWVRLKEEAKRRDHRVLGRELGLFKFPEASPGAAIWLPKGMICWRELERVIREKLDARGYVEVRTPVLLDSSVWKVTGHMDHYRENMYFLEKQEDRLFGMKPMNCPGSAMVFQEGLRSYRELPLRLAEFGLVHRNEKSGVLGGLTRVRSFVQDDAHVYCTPEQLEDELRDLVAFVREIYGLFGFADIRMYLATRPASSTGTDAMWRNAEEAIGSVLRASGAPFVMDPGGGAFYGPKIDFKVLDSIRREWQLATIQVDFSLPEKFDLDYVAQDGTRKRPVVIHRAILGSFERMFGILVEHFAGAFPLWLSPEQVRVVPVSEEKQADACRAAVAALRAAGL
;
A
#
# COMPACT_ATOMS: atom_id res chain seq x y z
N MET A 1 11.86 -12.13 45.65
CA MET A 1 12.31 -10.84 45.06
C MET A 1 11.13 -10.28 44.30
N ASP A 2 10.79 -9.02 44.52
CA ASP A 2 9.64 -8.40 43.86
C ASP A 2 10.08 -7.80 42.52
N LEU A 3 9.25 -7.97 41.51
CA LEU A 3 9.40 -7.35 40.20
C LEU A 3 8.62 -6.04 40.17
N GLU A 4 9.25 -4.99 39.64
CA GLU A 4 8.64 -3.67 39.51
C GLU A 4 8.15 -3.45 38.08
N PHE A 5 6.90 -2.99 37.94
CA PHE A 5 6.26 -2.72 36.66
C PHE A 5 5.80 -1.27 36.58
N ARG A 6 6.01 -0.63 35.44
CA ARG A 6 5.60 0.76 35.17
C ARG A 6 4.42 0.79 34.21
N LEU A 7 3.32 1.39 34.61
CA LEU A 7 2.11 1.52 33.79
C LEU A 7 2.18 2.73 32.84
N PRO A 8 1.31 2.83 31.83
CA PRO A 8 1.30 3.96 30.88
C PRO A 8 1.03 5.32 31.53
N ASP A 9 0.34 5.34 32.68
CA ASP A 9 0.11 6.54 33.49
C ASP A 9 1.31 6.96 34.35
N GLY A 10 2.42 6.21 34.26
CA GLY A 10 3.64 6.42 35.05
C GLY A 10 3.62 5.79 36.44
N SER A 11 2.50 5.21 36.88
CA SER A 11 2.41 4.57 38.19
C SER A 11 3.20 3.26 38.24
N LEU A 12 3.69 2.91 39.44
CA LEU A 12 4.46 1.69 39.68
C LEU A 12 3.59 0.64 40.39
N ARG A 13 3.79 -0.63 40.02
CA ARG A 13 3.22 -1.80 40.69
C ARG A 13 4.33 -2.81 41.00
N ARG A 14 4.18 -3.54 42.10
CA ARG A 14 5.14 -4.56 42.53
C ARG A 14 4.43 -5.87 42.74
N TYR A 15 4.95 -6.92 42.11
CA TYR A 15 4.45 -8.28 42.24
C TYR A 15 5.62 -9.21 42.56
N PRO A 16 5.43 -10.24 43.40
CA PRO A 16 6.46 -11.26 43.60
C PRO A 16 6.92 -11.87 42.27
N ALA A 17 8.21 -12.10 42.10
CA ALA A 17 8.71 -12.86 40.96
C ALA A 17 8.02 -14.24 40.90
N GLY A 18 7.56 -14.63 39.71
CA GLY A 18 6.75 -15.83 39.54
C GLY A 18 5.23 -15.60 39.53
N THR A 19 4.76 -14.37 39.82
CA THR A 19 3.33 -14.05 39.75
C THR A 19 2.79 -14.30 38.32
N PRO A 20 1.73 -15.11 38.15
CA PRO A 20 1.13 -15.35 36.84
C PRO A 20 0.56 -14.07 36.21
N GLY A 21 0.68 -13.95 34.88
CA GLY A 21 0.16 -12.79 34.15
C GLY A 21 -1.32 -12.51 34.40
N ARG A 22 -2.16 -13.54 34.63
CA ARG A 22 -3.58 -13.41 34.98
C ARG A 22 -3.83 -12.68 36.30
N ASP A 23 -2.94 -12.87 37.28
CA ASP A 23 -3.09 -12.29 38.61
C ASP A 23 -2.62 -10.84 38.58
N ILE A 24 -1.56 -10.55 37.81
CA ILE A 24 -1.14 -9.20 37.45
C ILE A 24 -2.28 -8.47 36.72
N ALA A 25 -2.81 -9.04 35.64
CA ALA A 25 -3.89 -8.44 34.86
C ALA A 25 -5.15 -8.16 35.69
N ARG A 26 -5.49 -9.00 36.67
CA ARG A 26 -6.64 -8.78 37.55
C ARG A 26 -6.49 -7.55 38.46
N ASP A 27 -5.27 -7.24 38.87
CA ASP A 27 -4.95 -6.10 39.73
C ASP A 27 -4.76 -4.78 38.94
N LEU A 28 -4.55 -4.89 37.62
CA LEU A 28 -4.33 -3.72 36.76
C LEU A 28 -5.63 -2.99 36.38
N PRO A 29 -5.70 -1.66 36.55
CA PRO A 29 -6.80 -0.85 36.03
C PRO A 29 -6.92 -1.00 34.50
N GLY A 30 -8.14 -1.24 34.00
CA GLY A 30 -8.39 -1.35 32.56
C GLY A 30 -7.89 -2.62 31.88
N ALA A 31 -7.37 -3.59 32.63
CA ALA A 31 -6.93 -4.89 32.10
C ALA A 31 -8.01 -5.98 32.13
N SER A 32 -9.26 -5.62 32.43
CA SER A 32 -10.40 -6.53 32.37
C SER A 32 -10.57 -7.05 30.94
N GLY A 33 -10.53 -8.38 30.79
CA GLY A 33 -10.60 -9.02 29.47
C GLY A 33 -9.29 -9.04 28.70
N ALA A 34 -8.15 -8.71 29.32
CA ALA A 34 -6.84 -8.82 28.69
C ALA A 34 -6.59 -10.24 28.14
N LEU A 35 -5.95 -10.32 26.98
CA LEU A 35 -5.60 -11.55 26.29
C LEU A 35 -4.16 -11.98 26.61
N ALA A 36 -3.30 -10.99 26.80
CA ALA A 36 -1.91 -11.11 27.20
C ALA A 36 -1.45 -9.81 27.88
N LEU A 37 -0.23 -9.79 28.38
CA LEU A 37 0.46 -8.58 28.84
C LEU A 37 1.65 -8.29 27.94
N LEU A 38 2.04 -7.02 27.82
CA LEU A 38 3.29 -6.60 27.19
C LEU A 38 4.19 -5.98 28.25
N VAL A 39 5.40 -6.53 28.42
CA VAL A 39 6.43 -6.07 29.35
C VAL A 39 7.67 -5.68 28.56
N ASP A 40 8.04 -4.40 28.55
CA ASP A 40 9.13 -3.85 27.73
C ASP A 40 9.01 -4.23 26.23
N GLY A 41 7.78 -4.40 25.73
CA GLY A 41 7.52 -4.81 24.34
C GLY A 41 7.54 -6.32 24.10
N GLU A 42 7.81 -7.15 25.13
CA GLU A 42 7.72 -8.61 25.03
C GLU A 42 6.41 -9.13 25.60
N TYR A 43 5.77 -10.06 24.89
CA TYR A 43 4.53 -10.66 25.34
C TYR A 43 4.72 -11.60 26.54
N LEU A 44 3.81 -11.51 27.49
CA LEU A 44 3.66 -12.41 28.63
C LEU A 44 2.24 -12.99 28.62
N ASP A 45 2.12 -14.30 28.45
CA ASP A 45 0.83 -14.98 28.55
C ASP A 45 0.25 -14.84 29.95
N LEU A 46 -1.08 -14.83 30.04
CA LEU A 46 -1.77 -14.78 31.34
C LEU A 46 -1.50 -16.03 32.21
N HIS A 47 -1.11 -17.15 31.61
CA HIS A 47 -0.74 -18.35 32.37
C HIS A 47 0.74 -18.40 32.75
N SER A 48 1.57 -17.61 32.08
CA SER A 48 3.02 -17.59 32.29
C SER A 48 3.39 -16.79 33.55
N PRO A 49 4.37 -17.27 34.34
CA PRO A 49 4.89 -16.51 35.48
C PRO A 49 5.76 -15.34 34.99
N ALA A 50 5.56 -14.15 35.56
CA ALA A 50 6.41 -13.01 35.29
C ALA A 50 7.81 -13.24 35.88
N ARG A 51 8.85 -13.11 35.04
CA ARG A 51 10.25 -13.32 35.42
C ARG A 51 11.06 -12.02 35.50
N LYS A 52 10.59 -10.97 34.84
CA LYS A 52 11.24 -9.66 34.77
C LYS A 52 10.18 -8.57 34.88
N GLY A 53 10.52 -7.48 35.57
CA GLY A 53 9.77 -6.24 35.59
C GLY A 53 10.05 -5.37 34.34
N GLY A 54 9.29 -4.30 34.16
CA GLY A 54 9.43 -3.41 32.99
C GLY A 54 8.21 -2.51 32.76
N ALA A 55 8.19 -1.80 31.64
CA ALA A 55 7.03 -1.07 31.18
C ALA A 55 5.90 -2.06 30.80
N LEU A 56 4.77 -1.98 31.49
CA LEU A 56 3.69 -2.95 31.44
C LEU A 56 2.42 -2.32 30.88
N ARG A 57 1.80 -2.99 29.90
CA ARG A 57 0.44 -2.68 29.44
C ARG A 57 -0.35 -3.95 29.12
N PRO A 58 -1.69 -3.93 29.31
CA PRO A 58 -2.53 -5.04 28.87
C PRO A 58 -2.69 -5.04 27.35
N VAL A 59 -2.78 -6.24 26.78
CA VAL A 59 -3.21 -6.46 25.40
C VAL A 59 -4.70 -6.76 25.44
N LEU A 60 -5.50 -5.87 24.85
CA LEU A 60 -6.96 -5.90 24.98
C LEU A 60 -7.63 -6.37 23.68
N PRO A 61 -8.84 -6.93 23.76
CA PRO A 61 -9.68 -7.16 22.60
C PRO A 61 -9.94 -5.86 21.82
N GLY A 62 -9.96 -5.96 20.49
CA GLY A 62 -10.18 -4.81 19.60
C GLY A 62 -8.95 -3.96 19.31
N THR A 63 -7.77 -4.30 19.84
CA THR A 63 -6.49 -3.72 19.38
C THR A 63 -5.84 -4.60 18.31
N GLU A 64 -4.90 -4.04 17.57
CA GLU A 64 -4.11 -4.76 16.55
C GLU A 64 -3.32 -5.92 17.17
N GLU A 65 -2.68 -5.67 18.31
CA GLU A 65 -1.97 -6.71 19.06
C GLU A 65 -2.94 -7.77 19.58
N GLY A 66 -4.15 -7.38 20.01
CA GLY A 66 -5.18 -8.34 20.40
C GLY A 66 -5.56 -9.27 19.25
N LEU A 67 -5.73 -8.73 18.03
CA LEU A 67 -5.98 -9.53 16.84
C LEU A 67 -4.82 -10.48 16.53
N GLU A 68 -3.58 -10.03 16.71
CA GLU A 68 -2.39 -10.88 16.54
C GLU A 68 -2.46 -12.10 17.47
N VAL A 69 -2.71 -11.90 18.77
CA VAL A 69 -2.82 -13.01 19.75
C VAL A 69 -3.97 -13.96 19.39
N VAL A 70 -5.14 -13.45 19.01
CA VAL A 70 -6.28 -14.30 18.60
C VAL A 70 -5.96 -15.09 17.34
N ARG A 71 -5.40 -14.45 16.31
CA ARG A 71 -5.03 -15.12 15.05
C ARG A 71 -3.98 -16.20 15.27
N HIS A 72 -3.05 -15.97 16.20
CA HIS A 72 -2.05 -16.97 16.53
C HIS A 72 -2.66 -18.22 17.18
N THR A 73 -3.58 -18.06 18.14
CA THR A 73 -4.32 -19.21 18.68
C THR A 73 -5.24 -19.84 17.64
N ALA A 74 -5.89 -19.05 16.77
CA ALA A 74 -6.70 -19.58 15.67
C ALA A 74 -5.88 -20.46 14.72
N ALA A 75 -4.60 -20.15 14.50
CA ALA A 75 -3.67 -21.01 13.75
C ALA A 75 -3.48 -22.38 14.41
N HIS A 76 -3.33 -22.42 15.74
CA HIS A 76 -3.24 -23.68 16.49
C HIS A 76 -4.57 -24.45 16.49
N VAL A 77 -5.71 -23.77 16.61
CA VAL A 77 -7.04 -24.39 16.47
C VAL A 77 -7.21 -25.00 15.07
N MET A 78 -6.75 -24.33 14.02
CA MET A 78 -6.75 -24.88 12.66
C MET A 78 -5.85 -26.11 12.54
N ALA A 79 -4.64 -26.07 13.11
CA ALA A 79 -3.74 -27.21 13.10
C ALA A 79 -4.31 -28.42 13.86
N GLN A 80 -4.95 -28.18 15.01
CA GLN A 80 -5.66 -29.22 15.76
C GLN A 80 -6.84 -29.79 14.96
N ALA A 81 -7.65 -28.95 14.31
CA ALA A 81 -8.76 -29.38 13.46
C ALA A 81 -8.29 -30.29 12.31
N VAL A 82 -7.19 -29.92 11.65
CA VAL A 82 -6.57 -30.75 10.62
C VAL A 82 -6.10 -32.09 11.20
N ALA A 83 -5.45 -32.10 12.38
CA ALA A 83 -5.06 -33.35 13.05
C ALA A 83 -6.27 -34.26 13.36
N ARG A 84 -7.39 -33.70 13.81
CA ARG A 84 -8.61 -34.47 14.12
C ARG A 84 -9.27 -35.06 12.88
N LEU A 85 -9.32 -34.30 11.79
CA LEU A 85 -10.00 -34.73 10.55
C LEU A 85 -9.20 -35.74 9.73
N PHE A 86 -7.89 -35.57 9.66
CA PHE A 86 -7.02 -36.36 8.78
C PHE A 86 -6.15 -37.38 9.53
N GLY A 87 -6.16 -37.33 10.88
CA GLY A 87 -5.36 -38.18 11.74
C GLY A 87 -4.00 -37.55 12.06
N LYS A 88 -3.68 -37.47 13.36
CA LYS A 88 -2.43 -36.84 13.85
C LYS A 88 -1.17 -37.45 13.22
N ASP A 89 -1.13 -38.76 13.00
CA ASP A 89 0.06 -39.44 12.45
C ASP A 89 0.25 -39.24 10.93
N ALA A 90 -0.79 -38.78 10.25
CA ALA A 90 -0.78 -38.47 8.82
C ALA A 90 -0.30 -37.05 8.52
N VAL A 91 -0.28 -36.17 9.52
CA VAL A 91 0.06 -34.75 9.37
C VAL A 91 1.35 -34.45 10.12
N GLU A 92 2.30 -33.81 9.45
CA GLU A 92 3.42 -33.16 10.11
C GLU A 92 3.30 -31.63 9.99
N PHE A 93 3.42 -30.94 11.12
CA PHE A 93 3.21 -29.49 11.24
C PHE A 93 4.54 -28.74 11.10
N ALA A 94 4.59 -27.76 10.20
CA ALA A 94 5.80 -26.95 9.98
C ALA A 94 5.75 -25.60 10.72
N ILE A 95 5.14 -24.57 10.13
CA ILE A 95 5.03 -23.22 10.73
C ILE A 95 3.62 -22.65 10.52
N GLY A 96 3.16 -21.86 11.48
CA GLY A 96 1.88 -21.16 11.38
C GLY A 96 1.89 -19.74 11.95
N PRO A 97 2.59 -18.79 11.31
CA PRO A 97 2.69 -17.42 11.80
C PRO A 97 1.43 -16.61 11.49
N VAL A 98 1.26 -15.54 12.27
CA VAL A 98 0.34 -14.44 11.95
C VAL A 98 0.94 -13.59 10.82
N ILE A 99 0.07 -13.04 9.98
CA ILE A 99 0.37 -12.07 8.92
C ILE A 99 -0.60 -10.89 9.06
N ASP A 100 -0.32 -9.77 8.40
CA ASP A 100 -1.08 -8.51 8.52
C ASP A 100 -2.61 -8.69 8.46
N GLU A 101 -3.09 -9.54 7.56
CA GLU A 101 -4.52 -9.74 7.33
C GLU A 101 -5.07 -11.08 7.87
N GLY A 102 -4.28 -11.85 8.61
CA GLY A 102 -4.71 -13.18 9.07
C GLY A 102 -3.57 -14.04 9.57
N PHE A 103 -3.55 -15.31 9.17
CA PHE A 103 -2.51 -16.27 9.49
C PHE A 103 -2.49 -17.36 8.41
N TYR A 104 -1.45 -18.19 8.44
CA TYR A 104 -1.47 -19.44 7.69
C TYR A 104 -0.91 -20.57 8.53
N TYR A 105 -1.00 -21.80 8.04
CA TYR A 105 -0.25 -22.93 8.59
C TYR A 105 0.21 -23.85 7.45
N ASP A 106 1.47 -24.28 7.52
CA ASP A 106 2.10 -25.20 6.59
C ASP A 106 2.03 -26.64 7.10
N PHE A 107 1.50 -27.52 6.25
CA PHE A 107 1.30 -28.94 6.54
C PHE A 107 2.05 -29.81 5.55
N ASP A 108 2.63 -30.89 6.07
CA ASP A 108 3.13 -32.00 5.28
C ASP A 108 2.21 -33.20 5.50
N ILE A 109 1.42 -33.50 4.48
CA ILE A 109 0.42 -34.58 4.47
C ILE A 109 0.23 -35.07 3.02
N GLU A 110 -0.05 -36.35 2.85
CA GLU A 110 -0.29 -36.97 1.53
C GLU A 110 -1.61 -36.50 0.89
N HIS A 111 -2.65 -36.26 1.69
CA HIS A 111 -3.92 -35.70 1.23
C HIS A 111 -3.71 -34.31 0.66
N ALA A 112 -4.06 -34.10 -0.60
CA ALA A 112 -4.03 -32.78 -1.23
C ALA A 112 -5.24 -31.96 -0.79
N PHE A 113 -5.03 -30.88 -0.04
CA PHE A 113 -6.11 -30.00 0.39
C PHE A 113 -6.80 -29.35 -0.81
N THR A 114 -8.12 -29.40 -0.78
CA THR A 114 -9.00 -28.81 -1.80
C THR A 114 -9.85 -27.69 -1.20
N PRO A 115 -10.40 -26.77 -2.02
CA PRO A 115 -11.37 -25.78 -1.53
C PRO A 115 -12.55 -26.40 -0.78
N GLU A 116 -12.94 -27.63 -1.12
CA GLU A 116 -14.01 -28.40 -0.48
C GLU A 116 -13.65 -28.91 0.93
N ASP A 117 -12.35 -29.00 1.26
CA ASP A 117 -11.90 -29.36 2.60
C ASP A 117 -12.01 -28.18 3.58
N LEU A 118 -11.93 -26.94 3.08
CA LEU A 118 -11.92 -25.75 3.94
C LEU A 118 -13.18 -25.63 4.83
N PRO A 119 -14.42 -25.78 4.32
CA PRO A 119 -15.61 -25.75 5.17
C PRO A 119 -15.64 -26.87 6.22
N ARG A 120 -15.04 -28.03 5.93
CA ARG A 120 -14.97 -29.16 6.87
C ARG A 120 -14.00 -28.85 8.01
N ILE A 121 -12.84 -28.28 7.69
CA ILE A 121 -11.86 -27.85 8.68
C ILE A 121 -12.43 -26.73 9.54
N GLU A 122 -13.11 -25.75 8.94
CA GLU A 122 -13.79 -24.69 9.70
C GLU A 122 -14.81 -25.23 10.70
N GLU A 123 -15.61 -26.23 10.30
CA GLU A 123 -16.60 -26.82 11.21
C GLU A 123 -15.93 -27.54 12.39
N GLU A 124 -14.82 -28.23 12.14
CA GLU A 124 -14.05 -28.84 13.22
C GLU A 124 -13.36 -27.79 14.12
N MET A 125 -12.86 -26.69 13.54
CA MET A 125 -12.39 -25.54 14.32
C MET A 125 -13.49 -24.98 15.22
N ARG A 126 -14.73 -24.84 14.73
CA ARG A 126 -15.87 -24.36 15.55
C ARG A 126 -16.16 -25.32 16.70
N ARG A 127 -16.06 -26.64 16.48
CA ARG A 127 -16.21 -27.64 17.55
C ARG A 127 -15.14 -27.46 18.63
N ILE A 128 -13.88 -27.33 18.25
CA ILE A 128 -12.77 -27.09 19.19
C ILE A 128 -12.99 -25.80 20.00
N VAL A 129 -13.38 -24.72 19.34
CA VAL A 129 -13.69 -23.44 20.03
C VAL A 129 -14.82 -23.62 21.04
N ARG A 130 -15.88 -24.38 20.72
CA ARG A 130 -17.00 -24.67 21.63
C ARG A 130 -16.62 -25.58 22.80
N GLU A 131 -15.57 -26.38 22.67
CA GLU A 131 -15.02 -27.18 23.77
C GLU A 131 -14.32 -26.31 24.83
N ASP A 132 -13.96 -25.06 24.48
CA ASP A 132 -13.30 -24.09 25.36
C ASP A 132 -12.08 -24.66 26.10
N LEU A 133 -11.29 -25.46 25.39
CA LEU A 133 -10.10 -26.13 25.93
C LEU A 133 -9.10 -25.10 26.50
N PRO A 134 -8.61 -25.29 27.73
CA PRO A 134 -7.60 -24.41 28.32
C PRO A 134 -6.26 -24.57 27.59
N LEU A 135 -5.55 -23.47 27.40
CA LEU A 135 -4.19 -23.50 26.85
C LEU A 135 -3.17 -23.59 27.99
N SER A 136 -2.25 -24.54 27.87
CA SER A 136 -1.14 -24.69 28.82
C SER A 136 0.19 -24.52 28.12
N ARG A 137 1.06 -23.70 28.72
CA ARG A 137 2.43 -23.50 28.27
C ARG A 137 3.37 -24.28 29.16
N SER A 138 4.35 -24.92 28.55
CA SER A 138 5.43 -25.61 29.25
C SER A 138 6.75 -25.35 28.54
N GLU A 139 7.84 -25.34 29.30
CA GLU A 139 9.16 -25.02 28.78
C GLU A 139 10.13 -26.19 29.01
N VAL A 140 11.10 -26.30 28.13
CA VAL A 140 12.27 -27.15 28.32
C VAL A 140 13.52 -26.36 27.97
N GLU A 141 14.57 -26.57 28.75
CA GLU A 141 15.85 -25.89 28.54
C GLU A 141 16.77 -26.76 27.67
N GLY A 142 17.34 -26.15 26.64
CA GLY A 142 18.30 -26.82 25.77
C GLY A 142 17.67 -27.69 24.69
N LYS A 143 18.47 -27.91 23.63
CA LYS A 143 18.03 -28.56 22.39
C LYS A 143 17.69 -30.04 22.58
N ASP A 144 18.42 -30.74 23.45
CA ASP A 144 18.22 -32.18 23.64
C ASP A 144 16.88 -32.49 24.31
N ALA A 145 16.49 -31.72 25.32
CA ALA A 145 15.19 -31.85 25.96
C ALA A 145 14.03 -31.49 25.01
N ALA A 146 14.22 -30.44 24.19
CA ALA A 146 13.24 -30.07 23.15
C ALA A 146 13.08 -31.16 22.09
N ARG A 147 14.17 -31.77 21.62
CA ARG A 147 14.14 -32.89 20.66
C ARG A 147 13.46 -34.12 21.24
N ALA A 148 13.83 -34.53 22.45
CA ALA A 148 13.22 -35.68 23.13
C ALA A 148 11.69 -35.51 23.27
N ARG A 149 11.23 -34.28 23.56
CA ARG A 149 9.80 -33.96 23.63
C ARG A 149 9.10 -34.02 22.26
N LEU A 150 9.76 -33.53 21.21
CA LEU A 150 9.25 -33.62 19.84
C LEU A 150 9.16 -35.08 19.38
N ASP A 151 10.18 -35.90 19.68
CA ASP A 151 10.18 -37.34 19.38
C ASP A 151 9.02 -38.08 20.05
N ALA A 152 8.69 -37.72 21.29
CA ALA A 152 7.56 -38.30 22.02
C ALA A 152 6.19 -37.86 21.45
N SER A 153 6.14 -36.79 20.63
CA SER A 153 4.90 -36.19 20.13
C SER A 153 4.49 -36.67 18.73
N GLY A 154 5.37 -37.39 18.02
CA GLY A 154 5.15 -37.94 16.68
C GLY A 154 6.14 -37.41 15.64
N LYS A 155 5.72 -37.35 14.37
CA LYS A 155 6.50 -36.75 13.27
C LYS A 155 6.66 -35.25 13.53
N ALA A 156 7.91 -34.76 13.53
CA ALA A 156 8.23 -33.37 13.88
C ALA A 156 9.59 -32.91 13.33
N GLU A 157 10.01 -33.40 12.17
CA GLU A 157 11.29 -33.05 11.53
C GLU A 157 11.43 -31.54 11.28
N PHE A 158 10.36 -30.86 10.84
CA PHE A 158 10.40 -29.41 10.67
C PHE A 158 10.67 -28.67 11.98
N LYS A 159 9.99 -29.07 13.07
CA LYS A 159 10.20 -28.46 14.40
C LYS A 159 11.58 -28.78 14.97
N LYS A 160 12.09 -30.00 14.75
CA LYS A 160 13.47 -30.38 15.13
C LYS A 160 14.52 -29.55 14.41
N GLU A 161 14.28 -29.21 13.13
CA GLU A 161 15.14 -28.30 12.39
C GLU A 161 15.11 -26.88 13.00
N ILE A 162 13.94 -26.37 13.36
CA ILE A 162 13.84 -25.07 14.08
C ILE A 162 14.64 -25.11 15.38
N VAL A 163 14.51 -26.18 16.17
CA VAL A 163 15.27 -26.36 17.42
C VAL A 163 16.77 -26.37 17.18
N ARG A 164 17.24 -27.02 16.10
CA ARG A 164 18.66 -27.10 15.73
C ARG A 164 19.25 -25.72 15.44
N ASP A 165 18.48 -24.87 14.76
CA ASP A 165 18.95 -23.58 14.25
C ASP A 165 18.93 -22.45 15.29
N LEU A 166 18.17 -22.62 16.37
CA LEU A 166 18.17 -21.67 17.49
C LEU A 166 19.48 -21.75 18.30
N PRO A 167 19.89 -20.70 19.03
CA PRO A 167 21.13 -20.71 19.81
C PRO A 167 21.17 -21.81 20.88
N ASP A 168 22.36 -22.28 21.24
CA ASP A 168 22.54 -23.17 22.39
C ASP A 168 22.18 -22.43 23.69
N GLY A 169 21.56 -23.13 24.64
CA GLY A 169 21.00 -22.52 25.85
C GLY A 169 19.63 -21.85 25.67
N SER A 170 19.02 -21.95 24.48
CA SER A 170 17.63 -21.50 24.27
C SER A 170 16.64 -22.27 25.15
N VAL A 171 15.62 -21.54 25.61
CA VAL A 171 14.42 -22.12 26.25
C VAL A 171 13.36 -22.32 25.17
N PHE A 172 12.84 -23.54 25.05
CA PHE A 172 11.83 -23.90 24.07
C PHE A 172 10.48 -24.05 24.76
N SER A 173 9.48 -23.31 24.29
CA SER A 173 8.11 -23.41 24.79
C SER A 173 7.21 -24.25 23.91
N PHE A 174 6.36 -25.01 24.57
CA PHE A 174 5.34 -25.86 23.97
C PHE A 174 3.98 -25.46 24.50
N TYR A 175 3.05 -25.23 23.59
CA TYR A 175 1.66 -24.91 23.90
C TYR A 175 0.78 -26.12 23.61
N SER A 176 -0.01 -26.51 24.60
CA SER A 176 -0.96 -27.61 24.50
C SER A 176 -2.39 -27.10 24.61
N GLN A 177 -3.28 -27.63 23.77
CA GLN A 177 -4.73 -27.46 23.83
C GLN A 177 -5.40 -28.81 23.58
N GLY A 178 -6.02 -29.38 24.62
CA GLY A 178 -6.51 -30.76 24.57
C GLY A 178 -5.39 -31.75 24.19
N GLU A 179 -5.61 -32.48 23.10
CA GLU A 179 -4.67 -33.46 22.55
C GLU A 179 -3.58 -32.89 21.64
N PHE A 180 -3.71 -31.62 21.22
CA PHE A 180 -2.76 -30.96 20.35
C PHE A 180 -1.65 -30.28 21.16
N THR A 181 -0.42 -30.35 20.66
CA THR A 181 0.74 -29.69 21.25
C THR A 181 1.69 -29.24 20.16
N ASP A 182 2.13 -27.99 20.23
CA ASP A 182 3.04 -27.41 19.25
C ASP A 182 4.21 -26.66 19.89
N LEU A 183 5.36 -26.69 19.21
CA LEU A 183 6.52 -25.85 19.51
C LEU A 183 6.23 -24.45 19.00
N CYS A 184 6.01 -23.52 19.93
CA CYS A 184 5.61 -22.16 19.65
C CYS A 184 6.11 -21.21 20.74
N ARG A 185 6.47 -19.97 20.36
CA ARG A 185 6.87 -18.92 21.31
C ARG A 185 5.67 -18.33 22.06
N GLY A 186 4.52 -18.25 21.40
CA GLY A 186 3.35 -17.49 21.85
C GLY A 186 3.48 -15.98 21.59
N PRO A 187 2.60 -15.16 22.19
CA PRO A 187 1.62 -15.57 23.20
C PRO A 187 0.38 -16.24 22.59
N HIS A 188 -0.46 -16.78 23.46
CA HIS A 188 -1.78 -17.30 23.10
C HIS A 188 -2.88 -16.79 24.04
N VAL A 189 -4.13 -16.76 23.54
CA VAL A 189 -5.30 -16.51 24.39
C VAL A 189 -5.50 -17.62 25.44
N PRO A 190 -6.21 -17.35 26.56
CA PRO A 190 -6.32 -18.29 27.69
C PRO A 190 -6.96 -19.65 27.39
N SER A 191 -7.90 -19.67 26.44
CA SER A 191 -8.63 -20.87 26.05
C SER A 191 -8.99 -20.81 24.57
N THR A 192 -9.28 -21.97 23.97
CA THR A 192 -9.73 -22.03 22.57
C THR A 192 -11.06 -21.30 22.35
N GLY A 193 -11.93 -21.22 23.36
CA GLY A 193 -13.18 -20.46 23.28
C GLY A 193 -12.97 -18.95 23.12
N ALA A 194 -11.85 -18.41 23.62
CA ALA A 194 -11.51 -17.00 23.48
C ALA A 194 -11.12 -16.59 22.04
N VAL A 195 -10.91 -17.55 21.13
CA VAL A 195 -10.77 -17.28 19.69
C VAL A 195 -12.09 -16.79 19.09
N GLY A 196 -13.23 -17.27 19.60
CA GLY A 196 -14.55 -17.04 19.03
C GLY A 196 -14.76 -17.77 17.70
N GLU A 197 -15.97 -17.63 17.13
CA GLU A 197 -16.35 -18.28 15.85
C GLU A 197 -16.13 -17.37 14.62
N ALA A 198 -15.57 -16.18 14.81
CA ALA A 198 -15.34 -15.20 13.75
C ALA A 198 -14.00 -15.43 13.03
N PHE A 199 -13.86 -16.60 12.41
CA PHE A 199 -12.73 -16.94 11.54
C PHE A 199 -13.20 -17.51 10.19
N LYS A 200 -12.32 -17.43 9.18
CA LYS A 200 -12.57 -17.97 7.84
C LYS A 200 -11.28 -18.48 7.21
N LEU A 201 -11.34 -19.67 6.61
CA LEU A 201 -10.28 -20.20 5.76
C LEU A 201 -10.44 -19.64 4.33
N LEU A 202 -9.34 -19.19 3.76
CA LEU A 202 -9.34 -18.36 2.55
C LEU A 202 -8.93 -19.13 1.29
N SER A 203 -7.82 -19.88 1.38
CA SER A 203 -7.25 -20.56 0.22
C SER A 203 -6.19 -21.58 0.62
N VAL A 204 -5.97 -22.56 -0.25
CA VAL A 204 -4.84 -23.48 -0.20
C VAL A 204 -3.77 -23.04 -1.20
N ALA A 205 -2.50 -23.09 -0.81
CA ALA A 205 -1.35 -22.81 -1.68
C ALA A 205 -0.21 -23.81 -1.44
N GLY A 206 0.70 -23.94 -2.40
CA GLY A 206 1.98 -24.64 -2.18
C GLY A 206 3.02 -23.68 -1.59
N ALA A 207 3.81 -24.16 -0.64
CA ALA A 207 4.93 -23.40 -0.09
C ALA A 207 6.15 -24.30 0.07
N TYR A 208 7.33 -23.82 -0.32
CA TYR A 208 8.57 -24.56 -0.07
C TYR A 208 9.08 -24.27 1.33
N TRP A 209 9.59 -25.31 2.01
CA TRP A 209 10.17 -25.14 3.33
C TRP A 209 11.33 -24.12 3.30
N ARG A 210 11.24 -23.08 4.14
CA ARG A 210 12.15 -21.89 4.16
C ARG A 210 12.22 -21.10 2.84
N GLY A 211 11.25 -21.26 1.95
CA GLY A 211 11.23 -20.61 0.64
C GLY A 211 12.29 -21.14 -0.34
N ASP A 212 12.91 -22.29 -0.05
CA ASP A 212 13.90 -22.92 -0.93
C ASP A 212 13.22 -23.98 -1.79
N GLU A 213 13.11 -23.71 -3.09
CA GLU A 213 12.50 -24.56 -4.12
C GLU A 213 13.08 -25.98 -4.20
N LYS A 214 14.28 -26.21 -3.65
CA LYS A 214 14.93 -27.53 -3.59
C LYS A 214 14.45 -28.37 -2.40
N ARG A 215 13.71 -27.78 -1.46
CA ARG A 215 13.22 -28.45 -0.25
C ARG A 215 11.80 -28.95 -0.44
N LYS A 216 11.29 -29.67 0.57
CA LYS A 216 9.96 -30.27 0.52
C LYS A 216 8.90 -29.20 0.27
N MET A 217 8.02 -29.47 -0.69
CA MET A 217 6.84 -28.66 -0.93
C MET A 217 5.78 -29.05 0.11
N LEU A 218 5.29 -28.05 0.83
CA LEU A 218 4.27 -28.13 1.87
C LEU A 218 2.97 -27.56 1.32
N GLN A 219 1.86 -27.93 1.97
CA GLN A 219 0.55 -27.39 1.69
C GLN A 219 0.19 -26.35 2.73
N ARG A 220 -0.04 -25.11 2.29
CA ARG A 220 -0.34 -23.95 3.12
C ARG A 220 -1.83 -23.66 3.09
N ILE A 221 -2.47 -23.57 4.26
CA ILE A 221 -3.82 -23.04 4.38
C ILE A 221 -3.75 -21.62 4.92
N TYR A 222 -4.28 -20.65 4.17
CA TYR A 222 -4.45 -19.26 4.59
C TYR A 222 -5.80 -19.07 5.27
N ALA A 223 -5.83 -18.26 6.32
CA ALA A 223 -7.00 -17.99 7.13
C ALA A 223 -6.97 -16.59 7.73
N THR A 224 -8.10 -16.14 8.27
CA THR A 224 -8.18 -14.93 9.09
C THR A 224 -9.12 -15.12 10.27
N ALA A 225 -8.97 -14.28 11.30
CA ALA A 225 -9.81 -14.26 12.48
C ALA A 225 -9.99 -12.83 13.00
N PHE A 226 -11.16 -12.58 13.58
CA PHE A 226 -11.62 -11.33 14.18
C PHE A 226 -12.29 -11.60 15.52
N PHE A 227 -12.52 -10.55 16.32
CA PHE A 227 -13.23 -10.68 17.58
C PHE A 227 -14.74 -10.83 17.39
N ARG A 228 -15.30 -10.16 16.37
CA ARG A 228 -16.74 -10.15 16.09
C ARG A 228 -17.05 -10.66 14.69
N LYS A 229 -18.21 -11.29 14.56
CA LYS A 229 -18.67 -11.83 13.27
C LYS A 229 -18.90 -10.71 12.25
N GLU A 230 -19.41 -9.57 12.69
CA GLU A 230 -19.66 -8.41 11.84
C GLU A 230 -18.37 -7.86 11.23
N GLU A 231 -17.25 -7.91 11.97
CA GLU A 231 -15.93 -7.49 11.48
C GLU A 231 -15.40 -8.44 10.41
N LEU A 232 -15.56 -9.75 10.62
CA LEU A 232 -15.22 -10.76 9.63
C LEU A 232 -16.07 -10.62 8.36
N ASP A 233 -17.39 -10.52 8.50
CA ASP A 233 -18.32 -10.44 7.37
C ASP A 233 -18.04 -9.18 6.53
N GLU A 234 -17.78 -8.04 7.17
CA GLU A 234 -17.36 -6.82 6.48
C GLU A 234 -16.00 -6.98 5.79
N TRP A 235 -15.01 -7.58 6.45
CA TRP A 235 -13.70 -7.83 5.84
C TRP A 235 -13.80 -8.73 4.61
N VAL A 236 -14.59 -9.81 4.68
CA VAL A 236 -14.83 -10.73 3.56
C VAL A 236 -15.52 -9.99 2.42
N ARG A 237 -16.57 -9.22 2.72
CA ARG A 237 -17.29 -8.40 1.73
C ARG A 237 -16.34 -7.45 1.00
N LEU A 238 -15.47 -6.76 1.74
CA LEU A 238 -14.48 -5.85 1.16
C LEU A 238 -13.45 -6.58 0.29
N LYS A 239 -13.02 -7.79 0.67
CA LYS A 239 -12.09 -8.60 -0.15
C LYS A 239 -12.73 -9.12 -1.44
N GLU A 240 -13.97 -9.55 -1.39
CA GLU A 240 -14.71 -9.97 -2.59
C GLU A 240 -14.97 -8.77 -3.51
N GLU A 241 -15.34 -7.63 -2.93
CA GLU A 241 -15.48 -6.37 -3.66
C GLU A 241 -14.14 -5.93 -4.29
N ALA A 242 -13.01 -6.08 -3.59
CA ALA A 242 -11.67 -5.81 -4.12
C ALA A 242 -11.36 -6.65 -5.36
N LYS A 243 -11.59 -7.97 -5.28
CA LYS A 243 -11.33 -8.89 -6.39
C LYS A 243 -12.20 -8.58 -7.60
N ARG A 244 -13.47 -8.25 -7.37
CA ARG A 244 -14.41 -7.87 -8.45
C ARG A 244 -14.02 -6.57 -9.13
N ARG A 245 -13.44 -5.63 -8.37
CA ARG A 245 -13.07 -4.30 -8.86
C ARG A 245 -11.64 -4.21 -9.39
N ASP A 246 -10.85 -5.27 -9.29
CA ASP A 246 -9.46 -5.28 -9.71
C ASP A 246 -9.32 -4.88 -11.19
N HIS A 247 -8.68 -3.73 -11.43
CA HIS A 247 -8.52 -3.20 -12.77
C HIS A 247 -7.78 -4.14 -13.72
N ARG A 248 -6.96 -5.08 -13.21
CA ARG A 248 -6.24 -6.07 -14.03
C ARG A 248 -7.20 -7.12 -14.59
N VAL A 249 -8.21 -7.50 -13.80
CA VAL A 249 -9.26 -8.43 -14.20
C VAL A 249 -10.21 -7.72 -15.17
N LEU A 250 -10.78 -6.59 -14.73
CA LEU A 250 -11.73 -5.80 -15.51
C LEU A 250 -11.11 -5.26 -16.81
N GLY A 251 -9.85 -4.82 -16.76
CA GLY A 251 -9.12 -4.31 -17.93
C GLY A 251 -9.00 -5.34 -19.04
N ARG A 252 -8.84 -6.62 -18.68
CA ARG A 252 -8.83 -7.73 -19.63
C ARG A 252 -10.24 -8.05 -20.13
N GLU A 253 -11.21 -8.20 -19.23
CA GLU A 253 -12.60 -8.57 -19.55
C GLU A 253 -13.28 -7.52 -20.43
N LEU A 254 -13.02 -6.24 -20.17
CA LEU A 254 -13.58 -5.12 -20.93
C LEU A 254 -12.75 -4.76 -22.18
N GLY A 255 -11.58 -5.37 -22.37
CA GLY A 255 -10.69 -5.10 -23.49
C GLY A 255 -10.11 -3.68 -23.48
N LEU A 256 -9.69 -3.19 -22.32
CA LEU A 256 -9.16 -1.83 -22.11
C LEU A 256 -7.65 -1.75 -22.34
N PHE A 257 -6.89 -2.68 -21.77
CA PHE A 257 -5.43 -2.74 -21.89
C PHE A 257 -4.91 -4.17 -21.65
N LYS A 258 -3.63 -4.40 -21.98
CA LYS A 258 -2.90 -5.63 -21.65
C LYS A 258 -1.43 -5.32 -21.35
N PHE A 259 -0.77 -6.19 -20.61
CA PHE A 259 0.68 -6.10 -20.39
C PHE A 259 1.40 -7.15 -21.23
N PRO A 260 2.35 -6.76 -22.12
CA PRO A 260 3.16 -7.70 -22.86
C PRO A 260 4.35 -8.19 -22.00
N GLU A 261 4.69 -9.48 -22.12
CA GLU A 261 5.91 -10.02 -21.48
C GLU A 261 7.19 -9.32 -21.97
N ALA A 262 7.18 -8.85 -23.23
CA ALA A 262 8.30 -8.12 -23.84
C ALA A 262 8.56 -6.73 -23.22
N SER A 263 7.60 -6.17 -22.46
CA SER A 263 7.77 -4.88 -21.78
C SER A 263 7.08 -4.90 -20.40
N PRO A 264 7.66 -5.59 -19.41
CA PRO A 264 7.07 -5.71 -18.08
C PRO A 264 6.88 -4.32 -17.48
N GLY A 265 5.68 -4.04 -16.95
CA GLY A 265 5.36 -2.75 -16.36
C GLY A 265 5.07 -1.63 -17.36
N ALA A 266 4.87 -1.93 -18.65
CA ALA A 266 4.35 -0.98 -19.62
C ALA A 266 3.07 -1.54 -20.27
N ALA A 267 1.98 -0.77 -20.25
CA ALA A 267 0.71 -1.23 -20.78
C ALA A 267 0.61 -1.02 -22.30
N ILE A 268 0.02 -1.99 -23.00
CA ILE A 268 -0.55 -1.79 -24.34
C ILE A 268 -2.00 -1.39 -24.14
N TRP A 269 -2.34 -0.17 -24.56
CA TRP A 269 -3.69 0.34 -24.57
C TRP A 269 -4.47 -0.19 -25.77
N LEU A 270 -5.60 -0.85 -25.51
CA LEU A 270 -6.49 -1.39 -26.54
C LEU A 270 -7.49 -0.31 -27.00
N PRO A 271 -8.23 -0.50 -28.11
CA PRO A 271 -9.09 0.55 -28.67
C PRO A 271 -10.07 1.18 -27.66
N LYS A 272 -10.71 0.37 -26.81
CA LYS A 272 -11.63 0.87 -25.77
C LYS A 272 -10.90 1.68 -24.69
N GLY A 273 -9.73 1.21 -24.23
CA GLY A 273 -8.90 1.97 -23.29
C GLY A 273 -8.42 3.29 -23.88
N MET A 274 -8.06 3.31 -25.17
CA MET A 274 -7.65 4.54 -25.87
C MET A 274 -8.77 5.56 -26.02
N ILE A 275 -10.04 5.13 -26.16
CA ILE A 275 -11.17 6.07 -26.12
C ILE A 275 -11.20 6.79 -24.77
N CYS A 276 -11.15 6.03 -23.68
CA CYS A 276 -11.15 6.60 -22.33
C CYS A 276 -9.95 7.52 -22.09
N TRP A 277 -8.75 7.09 -22.53
CA TRP A 277 -7.53 7.88 -22.44
C TRP A 277 -7.67 9.25 -23.12
N ARG A 278 -8.18 9.28 -24.36
CA ARG A 278 -8.38 10.54 -25.10
C ARG A 278 -9.41 11.44 -24.44
N GLU A 279 -10.47 10.90 -23.85
CA GLU A 279 -11.45 11.71 -23.12
C GLU A 279 -10.84 12.34 -21.85
N LEU A 280 -10.00 11.59 -21.13
CA LEU A 280 -9.24 12.13 -20.00
C LEU A 280 -8.28 13.25 -20.45
N GLU A 281 -7.53 13.03 -21.54
CA GLU A 281 -6.64 14.05 -22.10
C GLU A 281 -7.43 15.30 -22.51
N ARG A 282 -8.54 15.12 -23.21
CA ARG A 282 -9.39 16.22 -23.70
C ARG A 282 -9.89 17.08 -22.54
N VAL A 283 -10.47 16.46 -21.51
CA VAL A 283 -10.99 17.18 -20.34
C VAL A 283 -9.89 17.96 -19.64
N ILE A 284 -8.70 17.36 -19.44
CA ILE A 284 -7.60 18.08 -18.82
C ILE A 284 -7.11 19.22 -19.71
N ARG A 285 -6.85 18.98 -21.00
CA ARG A 285 -6.41 20.03 -21.94
C ARG A 285 -7.35 21.23 -21.95
N GLU A 286 -8.66 21.01 -22.05
CA GLU A 286 -9.66 22.09 -22.00
C GLU A 286 -9.55 22.94 -20.72
N LYS A 287 -9.30 22.29 -19.57
CA LYS A 287 -9.13 22.98 -18.28
C LYS A 287 -7.77 23.68 -18.14
N LEU A 288 -6.74 23.17 -18.81
CA LEU A 288 -5.42 23.77 -18.88
C LEU A 288 -5.43 25.04 -19.74
N ASP A 289 -6.04 24.96 -20.93
CA ASP A 289 -6.17 26.08 -21.86
C ASP A 289 -6.95 27.24 -21.21
N ALA A 290 -8.05 26.93 -20.51
CA ALA A 290 -8.84 27.91 -19.78
C ALA A 290 -8.07 28.61 -18.65
N ARG A 291 -6.97 28.01 -18.15
CA ARG A 291 -6.10 28.53 -17.09
C ARG A 291 -4.79 29.13 -17.63
N GLY A 292 -4.67 29.27 -18.94
CA GLY A 292 -3.49 29.85 -19.59
C GLY A 292 -2.23 29.00 -19.45
N TYR A 293 -2.36 27.69 -19.32
CA TYR A 293 -1.23 26.78 -19.51
C TYR A 293 -0.83 26.76 -20.98
N VAL A 294 0.46 26.61 -21.23
CA VAL A 294 1.03 26.43 -22.57
C VAL A 294 1.57 25.02 -22.66
N GLU A 295 0.97 24.20 -23.54
CA GLU A 295 1.42 22.83 -23.77
C GLU A 295 2.74 22.81 -24.55
N VAL A 296 3.72 22.05 -24.05
CA VAL A 296 5.03 21.84 -24.64
C VAL A 296 5.33 20.34 -24.71
N ARG A 297 6.35 19.96 -25.48
CA ARG A 297 6.81 18.56 -25.55
C ARG A 297 8.32 18.52 -25.59
N THR A 298 8.91 17.75 -24.69
CA THR A 298 10.36 17.67 -24.50
C THR A 298 10.90 16.27 -24.84
N PRO A 299 12.19 16.14 -25.24
CA PRO A 299 12.75 14.84 -25.60
C PRO A 299 12.70 13.81 -24.46
N VAL A 300 12.49 12.53 -24.79
CA VAL A 300 12.51 11.43 -23.81
C VAL A 300 13.94 11.02 -23.44
N LEU A 301 14.87 11.11 -24.39
CA LEU A 301 16.28 10.78 -24.18
C LEU A 301 17.08 12.07 -24.03
N LEU A 302 17.78 12.19 -22.90
CA LEU A 302 18.64 13.35 -22.61
C LEU A 302 20.05 12.88 -22.25
N ASP A 303 21.03 13.72 -22.57
CA ASP A 303 22.42 13.50 -22.19
C ASP A 303 22.55 13.43 -20.66
N SER A 304 23.39 12.53 -20.15
CA SER A 304 23.53 12.33 -18.71
C SER A 304 24.03 13.54 -17.93
N SER A 305 24.66 14.51 -18.61
CA SER A 305 25.05 15.80 -18.03
C SER A 305 23.85 16.56 -17.42
N VAL A 306 22.67 16.46 -18.02
CA VAL A 306 21.43 17.09 -17.50
C VAL A 306 21.09 16.54 -16.12
N TRP A 307 21.19 15.22 -15.94
CA TRP A 307 20.89 14.54 -14.68
C TRP A 307 21.92 14.84 -13.59
N LYS A 308 23.17 15.10 -13.97
CA LYS A 308 24.22 15.57 -13.05
C LYS A 308 23.90 16.98 -12.54
N VAL A 309 23.57 17.92 -13.44
CA VAL A 309 23.21 19.30 -13.08
C VAL A 309 22.03 19.34 -12.11
N THR A 310 21.00 18.55 -12.37
CA THR A 310 19.81 18.48 -11.52
C THR A 310 20.04 17.79 -10.16
N GLY A 311 21.11 17.01 -10.01
CA GLY A 311 21.35 16.11 -8.87
C GLY A 311 20.61 14.77 -8.93
N HIS A 312 19.82 14.50 -9.98
CA HIS A 312 19.13 13.21 -10.14
C HIS A 312 20.10 12.04 -10.35
N MET A 313 21.29 12.31 -10.88
CA MET A 313 22.33 11.29 -10.99
C MET A 313 22.81 10.77 -9.62
N ASP A 314 22.74 11.60 -8.57
CA ASP A 314 23.20 11.20 -7.24
C ASP A 314 22.07 10.55 -6.43
N HIS A 315 20.84 11.06 -6.57
CA HIS A 315 19.70 10.65 -5.75
C HIS A 315 18.75 9.65 -6.43
N TYR A 316 18.73 9.55 -7.76
CA TYR A 316 17.69 8.83 -8.51
C TYR A 316 18.22 7.84 -9.56
N ARG A 317 19.53 7.67 -9.66
CA ARG A 317 20.19 6.85 -10.70
C ARG A 317 19.71 5.41 -10.74
N GLU A 318 19.51 4.76 -9.59
CA GLU A 318 19.04 3.38 -9.53
C GLU A 318 17.66 3.18 -10.17
N ASN A 319 16.85 4.25 -10.17
CA ASN A 319 15.49 4.27 -10.72
C ASN A 319 15.44 4.81 -12.16
N MET A 320 16.58 4.96 -12.84
CA MET A 320 16.65 5.47 -14.22
C MET A 320 17.12 4.39 -15.20
N TYR A 321 16.65 4.48 -16.44
CA TYR A 321 17.19 3.70 -17.55
C TYR A 321 18.27 4.50 -18.28
N PHE A 322 19.41 3.86 -18.52
CA PHE A 322 20.51 4.43 -19.28
C PHE A 322 20.78 3.62 -20.54
N LEU A 323 21.21 4.33 -21.59
CA LEU A 323 21.64 3.76 -22.85
C LEU A 323 23.07 4.23 -23.11
N GLU A 324 23.97 3.28 -23.33
CA GLU A 324 25.34 3.55 -23.76
C GLU A 324 25.42 3.47 -25.29
N LYS A 325 25.95 4.51 -25.93
CA LYS A 325 26.22 4.53 -27.37
C LYS A 325 27.70 4.18 -27.61
N GLN A 326 28.03 3.68 -28.81
CA GLN A 326 29.39 3.36 -29.30
C GLN A 326 30.42 4.52 -29.30
N GLU A 327 30.15 5.67 -28.68
CA GLU A 327 31.00 6.87 -28.65
C GLU A 327 31.14 7.43 -27.21
N ASP A 328 31.12 6.56 -26.19
CA ASP A 328 31.28 6.87 -24.76
C ASP A 328 30.30 7.89 -24.15
N ARG A 329 29.23 8.24 -24.88
CA ARG A 329 28.16 9.11 -24.37
C ARG A 329 27.05 8.30 -23.73
N LEU A 330 26.79 8.61 -22.46
CA LEU A 330 25.71 8.03 -21.67
C LEU A 330 24.45 8.91 -21.78
N PHE A 331 23.36 8.32 -22.26
CA PHE A 331 22.04 8.94 -22.29
C PHE A 331 21.13 8.30 -21.25
N GLY A 332 20.23 9.09 -20.67
CA GLY A 332 19.19 8.61 -19.77
C GLY A 332 17.80 8.83 -20.35
N MET A 333 16.91 7.85 -20.20
CA MET A 333 15.48 8.09 -20.39
C MET A 333 14.98 8.96 -19.24
N LYS A 334 14.19 10.00 -19.54
CA LYS A 334 13.73 10.93 -18.51
C LYS A 334 12.84 10.24 -17.47
N PRO A 335 13.13 10.36 -16.16
CA PRO A 335 12.26 9.86 -15.09
C PRO A 335 11.20 10.89 -14.64
N MET A 336 11.28 12.11 -15.18
CA MET A 336 10.43 13.28 -14.93
C MET A 336 10.65 14.34 -16.02
N ASN A 337 9.74 15.31 -16.15
CA ASN A 337 9.78 16.30 -17.22
C ASN A 337 10.46 17.63 -16.83
N CYS A 338 10.72 17.86 -15.53
CA CYS A 338 11.20 19.14 -15.00
C CYS A 338 12.40 19.75 -15.75
N PRO A 339 13.46 18.98 -16.08
CA PRO A 339 14.61 19.53 -16.79
C PRO A 339 14.26 20.03 -18.19
N GLY A 340 13.37 19.34 -18.91
CA GLY A 340 12.91 19.77 -20.22
C GLY A 340 12.12 21.07 -20.13
N SER A 341 11.25 21.22 -19.13
CA SER A 341 10.54 22.47 -18.87
C SER A 341 11.49 23.63 -18.56
N ALA A 342 12.54 23.37 -17.76
CA ALA A 342 13.57 24.38 -17.46
C ALA A 342 14.29 24.85 -18.72
N MET A 343 14.62 23.94 -19.64
CA MET A 343 15.21 24.30 -20.94
C MET A 343 14.26 25.20 -21.77
N VAL A 344 12.95 24.91 -21.77
CA VAL A 344 11.98 25.77 -22.44
C VAL A 344 11.89 27.16 -21.77
N PHE A 345 11.96 27.22 -20.44
CA PHE A 345 12.01 28.50 -19.74
C PHE A 345 13.22 29.35 -20.19
N GLN A 346 14.38 28.72 -20.40
CA GLN A 346 15.61 29.38 -20.86
C GLN A 346 15.58 29.88 -22.30
N GLU A 347 14.58 29.50 -23.10
CA GLU A 347 14.40 30.01 -24.46
C GLU A 347 13.96 31.48 -24.43
N GLY A 348 14.93 32.36 -24.22
CA GLY A 348 14.78 33.82 -24.24
C GLY A 348 14.85 34.49 -22.87
N LEU A 349 14.91 35.81 -22.90
CA LEU A 349 14.86 36.66 -21.73
C LEU A 349 13.43 36.69 -21.17
N ARG A 350 13.25 36.44 -19.87
CA ARG A 350 11.94 36.50 -19.21
C ARG A 350 11.76 37.79 -18.42
N SER A 351 10.61 38.44 -18.55
CA SER A 351 10.19 39.58 -17.73
C SER A 351 9.25 39.12 -16.61
N TYR A 352 9.26 39.83 -15.46
CA TYR A 352 8.27 39.62 -14.40
C TYR A 352 6.81 39.73 -14.89
N ARG A 353 6.57 40.45 -16.00
CA ARG A 353 5.24 40.61 -16.61
C ARG A 353 4.73 39.36 -17.31
N GLU A 354 5.63 38.44 -17.67
CA GLU A 354 5.28 37.15 -18.28
C GLU A 354 5.00 36.08 -17.21
N LEU A 355 5.27 36.38 -15.93
CA LEU A 355 5.01 35.48 -14.82
C LEU A 355 3.61 35.76 -14.24
N PRO A 356 2.83 34.72 -13.88
CA PRO A 356 3.21 33.31 -13.87
C PRO A 356 3.20 32.67 -15.27
N LEU A 357 4.30 31.99 -15.62
CA LEU A 357 4.41 31.19 -16.84
C LEU A 357 4.12 29.73 -16.51
N ARG A 358 3.09 29.15 -17.13
CA ARG A 358 2.61 27.81 -16.81
C ARG A 358 2.87 26.85 -17.97
N LEU A 359 3.93 26.04 -17.88
CA LEU A 359 4.29 25.09 -18.94
C LEU A 359 3.75 23.70 -18.60
N ALA A 360 2.89 23.14 -19.46
CA ALA A 360 2.32 21.80 -19.30
C ALA A 360 2.89 20.82 -20.33
N GLU A 361 3.08 19.57 -19.95
CA GLU A 361 3.48 18.50 -20.87
C GLU A 361 2.76 17.20 -20.46
N PHE A 362 2.07 16.56 -21.42
CA PHE A 362 1.65 15.16 -21.29
C PHE A 362 2.87 14.26 -21.48
N GLY A 363 3.74 14.25 -20.47
CA GLY A 363 5.12 13.80 -20.58
C GLY A 363 5.27 12.31 -20.34
N LEU A 364 5.72 11.59 -21.38
CA LEU A 364 6.12 10.19 -21.27
C LEU A 364 7.45 10.06 -20.53
N VAL A 365 7.42 9.39 -19.37
CA VAL A 365 8.59 9.19 -18.50
C VAL A 365 8.80 7.70 -18.22
N HIS A 366 10.03 7.36 -17.83
CA HIS A 366 10.42 5.99 -17.53
C HIS A 366 11.12 5.89 -16.18
N ARG A 367 10.70 4.93 -15.35
CA ARG A 367 11.32 4.64 -14.05
C ARG A 367 11.64 3.16 -13.93
N ASN A 368 12.86 2.85 -13.51
CA ASN A 368 13.35 1.48 -13.33
C ASN A 368 12.82 0.85 -12.04
N GLU A 369 11.51 0.70 -11.95
CA GLU A 369 10.85 0.05 -10.81
C GLU A 369 11.24 -1.43 -10.72
N LYS A 370 11.47 -1.92 -9.50
CA LYS A 370 11.77 -3.33 -9.25
C LYS A 370 10.60 -4.21 -9.72
N SER A 371 10.89 -5.33 -10.38
CA SER A 371 9.83 -6.17 -10.97
C SER A 371 8.80 -6.65 -9.92
N GLY A 372 9.24 -6.91 -8.68
CA GLY A 372 8.36 -7.36 -7.59
C GLY A 372 7.41 -6.29 -7.03
N VAL A 373 7.57 -5.01 -7.40
CA VAL A 373 6.67 -3.94 -6.96
C VAL A 373 5.70 -3.46 -8.04
N LEU A 374 5.75 -4.04 -9.25
CA LEU A 374 4.83 -3.68 -10.33
C LEU A 374 3.39 -4.11 -9.97
N GLY A 375 2.42 -3.25 -10.28
CA GLY A 375 1.05 -3.37 -9.77
C GLY A 375 -0.02 -3.08 -10.83
N GLY A 376 -0.01 -3.79 -11.95
CA GLY A 376 -0.91 -3.44 -13.06
C GLY A 376 -0.64 -2.00 -13.53
N LEU A 377 -1.69 -1.18 -13.64
CA LEU A 377 -1.56 0.24 -14.01
C LEU A 377 -1.20 1.16 -12.84
N THR A 378 -1.32 0.72 -11.58
CA THR A 378 -1.08 1.60 -10.43
C THR A 378 0.42 1.80 -10.12
N ARG A 379 1.27 0.88 -10.62
CA ARG A 379 2.74 1.00 -10.56
C ARG A 379 3.38 0.37 -11.79
N VAL A 380 3.89 1.24 -12.66
CA VAL A 380 4.39 0.95 -14.01
C VAL A 380 5.77 1.57 -14.21
N ARG A 381 6.51 1.08 -15.21
CA ARG A 381 7.84 1.56 -15.61
C ARG A 381 7.81 2.63 -16.68
N SER A 382 6.76 2.66 -17.50
CA SER A 382 6.53 3.64 -18.55
C SER A 382 5.16 4.23 -18.34
N PHE A 383 5.07 5.56 -18.26
CA PHE A 383 3.81 6.23 -17.98
C PHE A 383 3.81 7.68 -18.45
N VAL A 384 2.60 8.21 -18.67
CA VAL A 384 2.39 9.60 -19.07
C VAL A 384 1.78 10.35 -17.91
N GLN A 385 2.33 11.51 -17.58
CA GLN A 385 1.77 12.39 -16.56
C GLN A 385 1.14 13.63 -17.19
N ASP A 386 0.10 14.17 -16.57
CA ASP A 386 -0.42 15.53 -16.86
C ASP A 386 0.46 16.61 -16.20
N ASP A 387 1.77 16.47 -16.39
CA ASP A 387 2.79 17.21 -15.67
C ASP A 387 2.80 18.68 -16.09
N ALA A 388 3.07 19.57 -15.14
CA ALA A 388 3.27 20.97 -15.45
C ALA A 388 4.18 21.65 -14.42
N HIS A 389 4.82 22.70 -14.90
CA HIS A 389 5.77 23.52 -14.16
C HIS A 389 5.32 24.97 -14.25
N VAL A 390 4.92 25.54 -13.12
CA VAL A 390 4.56 26.95 -13.02
C VAL A 390 5.77 27.72 -12.51
N TYR A 391 6.25 28.66 -13.31
CA TYR A 391 7.28 29.61 -12.95
C TYR A 391 6.60 30.90 -12.51
N CYS A 392 6.78 31.27 -11.25
CA CYS A 392 6.13 32.44 -10.67
C CYS A 392 7.12 33.26 -9.83
N THR A 393 6.76 34.50 -9.51
CA THR A 393 7.52 35.26 -8.51
C THR A 393 7.19 34.77 -7.10
N PRO A 394 8.05 35.00 -6.09
CA PRO A 394 7.73 34.64 -4.71
C PRO A 394 6.40 35.22 -4.21
N GLU A 395 6.03 36.41 -4.67
CA GLU A 395 4.79 37.10 -4.30
C GLU A 395 3.54 36.44 -4.91
N GLN A 396 3.70 35.75 -6.05
CA GLN A 396 2.62 35.03 -6.75
C GLN A 396 2.40 33.60 -6.22
N LEU A 397 3.32 33.08 -5.41
CA LEU A 397 3.33 31.66 -4.99
C LEU A 397 2.04 31.22 -4.31
N GLU A 398 1.53 31.98 -3.33
CA GLU A 398 0.33 31.59 -2.59
C GLU A 398 -0.93 31.57 -3.46
N ASP A 399 -1.04 32.50 -4.41
CA ASP A 399 -2.18 32.58 -5.33
C ASP A 399 -2.17 31.41 -6.32
N GLU A 400 -1.00 31.05 -6.86
CA GLU A 400 -0.87 29.87 -7.73
C GLU A 400 -1.16 28.56 -6.99
N LEU A 401 -0.68 28.42 -5.75
CA LEU A 401 -1.00 27.26 -4.91
C LEU A 401 -2.50 27.15 -4.63
N ARG A 402 -3.18 28.28 -4.38
CA ARG A 402 -4.62 28.32 -4.14
C ARG A 402 -5.41 27.89 -5.38
N ASP A 403 -5.06 28.39 -6.57
CA ASP A 403 -5.69 27.98 -7.83
C ASP A 403 -5.48 26.48 -8.09
N LEU A 404 -4.26 25.98 -7.89
CA LEU A 404 -3.94 24.56 -8.08
C LEU A 404 -4.73 23.65 -7.13
N VAL A 405 -4.86 24.00 -5.85
CA VAL A 405 -5.69 23.24 -4.89
C VAL A 405 -7.15 23.22 -5.33
N ALA A 406 -7.69 24.35 -5.79
CA ALA A 406 -9.05 24.42 -6.32
C ALA A 406 -9.21 23.58 -7.60
N PHE A 407 -8.20 23.59 -8.48
CA PHE A 407 -8.20 22.84 -9.73
C PHE A 407 -8.19 21.33 -9.50
N VAL A 408 -7.38 20.83 -8.56
CA VAL A 408 -7.41 19.40 -8.17
C VAL A 408 -8.80 18.99 -7.70
N ARG A 409 -9.42 19.81 -6.84
CA ARG A 409 -10.77 19.53 -6.32
C ARG A 409 -11.84 19.54 -7.41
N GLU A 410 -11.75 20.46 -8.37
CA GLU A 410 -12.64 20.49 -9.53
C GLU A 410 -12.56 19.19 -10.33
N ILE A 411 -11.34 18.76 -10.69
CA ILE A 411 -11.13 17.54 -11.47
C ILE A 411 -11.60 16.30 -10.69
N TYR A 412 -11.32 16.22 -9.40
CA TYR A 412 -11.74 15.06 -8.59
C TYR A 412 -13.25 15.02 -8.37
N GLY A 413 -13.89 16.20 -8.32
CA GLY A 413 -15.34 16.33 -8.34
C GLY A 413 -15.98 15.74 -9.60
N LEU A 414 -15.34 15.88 -10.78
CA LEU A 414 -15.83 15.27 -12.04
C LEU A 414 -15.87 13.73 -11.97
N PHE A 415 -14.93 13.13 -11.25
CA PHE A 415 -14.88 11.68 -11.06
C PHE A 415 -15.75 11.18 -9.90
N GLY A 416 -16.29 12.08 -9.08
CA GLY A 416 -17.09 11.72 -7.92
C GLY A 416 -16.28 11.19 -6.73
N PHE A 417 -14.99 11.54 -6.62
CA PHE A 417 -14.19 11.19 -5.44
C PHE A 417 -14.67 11.97 -4.21
N ALA A 418 -15.30 11.28 -3.26
CA ALA A 418 -15.94 11.89 -2.10
C ALA A 418 -14.97 12.19 -0.92
N ASP A 419 -13.96 11.33 -0.70
CA ASP A 419 -12.98 11.47 0.39
C ASP A 419 -11.60 11.79 -0.20
N ILE A 420 -11.29 13.08 -0.29
CA ILE A 420 -10.00 13.61 -0.74
C ILE A 420 -9.24 14.08 0.49
N ARG A 421 -8.15 13.38 0.82
CA ARG A 421 -7.28 13.71 1.95
C ARG A 421 -6.07 14.46 1.45
N MET A 422 -5.79 15.60 2.07
CA MET A 422 -4.60 16.40 1.77
C MET A 422 -3.53 16.17 2.82
N TYR A 423 -2.28 16.05 2.37
CA TYR A 423 -1.12 15.89 3.23
C TYR A 423 -0.13 17.02 2.96
N LEU A 424 0.37 17.64 4.03
CA LEU A 424 1.52 18.54 3.97
C LEU A 424 2.78 17.73 4.24
N ALA A 425 3.50 17.39 3.18
CA ALA A 425 4.73 16.62 3.27
C ALA A 425 5.94 17.55 3.44
N THR A 426 6.60 17.44 4.59
CA THR A 426 7.66 18.36 5.02
C THR A 426 9.06 17.81 4.76
N ARG A 427 10.08 18.61 5.07
CA ARG A 427 11.49 18.33 4.76
C ARG A 427 11.98 16.92 5.13
N PRO A 428 12.49 16.13 4.16
CA PRO A 428 13.13 14.84 4.43
C PRO A 428 14.56 15.01 4.98
N ALA A 429 15.09 13.93 5.56
CA ALA A 429 16.46 13.88 6.10
C ALA A 429 17.53 14.17 5.02
N SER A 430 17.31 13.69 3.79
CA SER A 430 18.15 14.00 2.64
C SER A 430 17.46 15.04 1.76
N SER A 431 17.95 16.28 1.76
CA SER A 431 17.36 17.40 1.02
C SER A 431 18.41 18.39 0.51
N THR A 432 18.03 19.19 -0.49
CA THR A 432 18.79 20.29 -1.07
C THR A 432 18.14 21.63 -0.73
N GLY A 433 18.90 22.74 -0.84
CA GLY A 433 18.42 24.09 -0.52
C GLY A 433 18.64 24.50 0.95
N THR A 434 18.41 25.77 1.25
CA THR A 434 18.65 26.35 2.58
C THR A 434 17.46 26.16 3.53
N ASP A 435 17.71 26.24 4.84
CA ASP A 435 16.65 26.19 5.87
C ASP A 435 15.59 27.28 5.67
N ALA A 436 16.00 28.46 5.19
CA ALA A 436 15.08 29.56 4.92
C ALA A 436 14.14 29.24 3.76
N MET A 437 14.64 28.64 2.67
CA MET A 437 13.82 28.22 1.53
C MET A 437 12.76 27.20 1.97
N TRP A 438 13.16 26.20 2.76
CA TRP A 438 12.25 25.18 3.28
C TRP A 438 11.17 25.77 4.17
N ARG A 439 11.54 26.61 5.15
CA ARG A 439 10.56 27.29 6.01
C ARG A 439 9.57 28.11 5.19
N ASN A 440 10.04 28.88 4.21
CA ASN A 440 9.18 29.73 3.39
C ASN A 440 8.18 28.91 2.56
N ALA A 441 8.59 27.80 1.94
CA ALA A 441 7.65 26.97 1.18
C ALA A 441 6.67 26.21 2.10
N GLU A 442 7.14 25.68 3.23
CA GLU A 442 6.26 24.99 4.19
C GLU A 442 5.22 25.96 4.77
N GLU A 443 5.61 27.21 5.04
CA GLU A 443 4.71 28.26 5.50
C GLU A 443 3.69 28.66 4.44
N ALA A 444 4.13 28.88 3.19
CA ALA A 444 3.25 29.20 2.07
C ALA A 444 2.21 28.10 1.81
N ILE A 445 2.65 26.84 1.74
CA ILE A 445 1.75 25.69 1.59
C ILE A 445 0.80 25.59 2.80
N GLY A 446 1.32 25.71 4.02
CA GLY A 446 0.52 25.65 5.24
C GLY A 446 -0.53 26.76 5.31
N SER A 447 -0.20 27.98 4.86
CA SER A 447 -1.11 29.12 4.75
C SER A 447 -2.27 28.80 3.81
N VAL A 448 -1.96 28.31 2.61
CA VAL A 448 -2.96 27.94 1.60
C VAL A 448 -3.86 26.81 2.08
N LEU A 449 -3.30 25.76 2.70
CA LEU A 449 -4.07 24.65 3.24
C LEU A 449 -5.02 25.10 4.36
N ARG A 450 -4.55 25.93 5.31
CA ARG A 450 -5.41 26.50 6.36
C ARG A 450 -6.51 27.38 5.78
N ALA A 451 -6.19 28.22 4.81
CA ALA A 451 -7.15 29.10 4.16
C ALA A 451 -8.20 28.34 3.31
N SER A 452 -7.87 27.13 2.85
CA SER A 452 -8.81 26.27 2.10
C SER A 452 -9.98 25.74 2.96
N GLY A 453 -9.84 25.77 4.29
CA GLY A 453 -10.82 25.25 5.25
C GLY A 453 -10.95 23.73 5.27
N ALA A 454 -10.19 23.00 4.45
CA ALA A 454 -10.24 21.53 4.41
C ALA A 454 -9.20 20.92 5.37
N PRO A 455 -9.54 19.78 6.03
CA PRO A 455 -8.62 19.10 6.92
C PRO A 455 -7.42 18.57 6.13
N PHE A 456 -6.23 18.68 6.72
CA PHE A 456 -5.01 18.11 6.17
C PHE A 456 -4.18 17.47 7.28
N VAL A 457 -3.34 16.52 6.89
CA VAL A 457 -2.46 15.75 7.78
C VAL A 457 -1.02 16.18 7.54
N MET A 458 -0.24 16.33 8.61
CA MET A 458 1.21 16.53 8.48
C MET A 458 1.86 15.20 8.11
N ASP A 459 2.78 15.22 7.14
CA ASP A 459 3.58 14.05 6.75
C ASP A 459 5.08 14.37 6.92
N PRO A 460 5.62 14.22 8.15
CA PRO A 460 6.99 14.59 8.46
C PRO A 460 8.00 13.81 7.62
N GLY A 461 8.80 14.53 6.83
CA GLY A 461 9.82 13.92 5.97
C GLY A 461 9.29 13.30 4.67
N GLY A 462 8.01 13.46 4.35
CA GLY A 462 7.43 12.96 3.10
C GLY A 462 7.72 13.84 1.88
N GLY A 463 8.34 15.02 2.06
CA GLY A 463 8.65 15.97 0.99
C GLY A 463 9.64 15.42 -0.04
N ALA A 464 9.70 16.06 -1.22
CA ALA A 464 10.73 15.74 -2.21
C ALA A 464 12.10 16.27 -1.73
N PHE A 465 13.20 15.75 -2.28
CA PHE A 465 14.52 16.23 -1.88
C PHE A 465 14.74 17.73 -2.18
N TYR A 466 13.99 18.30 -3.13
CA TYR A 466 14.07 19.70 -3.56
C TYR A 466 13.00 20.63 -2.97
N GLY A 467 12.03 20.11 -2.21
CA GLY A 467 11.04 20.96 -1.53
C GLY A 467 9.80 20.24 -0.99
N PRO A 468 8.95 20.96 -0.22
CA PRO A 468 7.74 20.41 0.38
C PRO A 468 6.63 20.31 -0.66
N LYS A 469 5.60 19.52 -0.34
CA LYS A 469 4.48 19.27 -1.26
C LYS A 469 3.14 19.07 -0.57
N ILE A 470 2.09 19.36 -1.33
CA ILE A 470 0.71 18.97 -1.05
C ILE A 470 0.45 17.68 -1.80
N ASP A 471 0.19 16.59 -1.08
CA ASP A 471 -0.23 15.33 -1.68
C ASP A 471 -1.72 15.11 -1.48
N PHE A 472 -2.41 14.75 -2.57
CA PHE A 472 -3.82 14.42 -2.55
C PHE A 472 -3.99 12.91 -2.66
N LYS A 473 -4.58 12.33 -1.61
CA LYS A 473 -4.88 10.91 -1.55
C LYS A 473 -6.38 10.71 -1.66
N VAL A 474 -6.78 9.76 -2.48
CA VAL A 474 -8.17 9.30 -2.57
C VAL A 474 -8.27 7.90 -1.99
N LEU A 475 -9.38 7.62 -1.31
CA LEU A 475 -9.72 6.26 -0.94
C LEU A 475 -10.38 5.56 -2.12
N ASP A 476 -9.87 4.38 -2.48
CA ASP A 476 -10.61 3.50 -3.38
C ASP A 476 -11.82 2.84 -2.67
N SER A 477 -12.58 2.07 -3.44
CA SER A 477 -13.76 1.33 -2.98
C SER A 477 -13.49 0.34 -1.85
N ILE A 478 -12.23 0.02 -1.55
CA ILE A 478 -11.83 -0.89 -0.47
C ILE A 478 -10.95 -0.18 0.57
N ARG A 479 -11.03 1.15 0.62
CA ARG A 479 -10.36 2.04 1.59
C ARG A 479 -8.84 2.01 1.54
N ARG A 480 -8.22 1.65 0.41
CA ARG A 480 -6.79 1.91 0.22
C ARG A 480 -6.60 3.37 -0.21
N GLU A 481 -5.60 4.02 0.37
CA GLU A 481 -5.21 5.37 -0.03
C GLU A 481 -4.32 5.32 -1.26
N TRP A 482 -4.74 6.03 -2.31
CA TRP A 482 -3.94 6.24 -3.51
C TRP A 482 -3.56 7.71 -3.62
N GLN A 483 -2.25 7.98 -3.57
CA GLN A 483 -1.72 9.28 -3.94
C GLN A 483 -1.83 9.47 -5.46
N LEU A 484 -2.54 10.52 -5.86
CA LEU A 484 -2.81 10.88 -7.25
C LEU A 484 -2.15 12.22 -7.59
N ALA A 485 -2.75 13.34 -7.19
CA ALA A 485 -2.20 14.66 -7.42
C ALA A 485 -1.09 14.98 -6.44
N THR A 486 -0.18 15.82 -6.91
CA THR A 486 0.86 16.43 -6.07
C THR A 486 1.10 17.86 -6.55
N ILE A 487 1.32 18.77 -5.61
CA ILE A 487 1.74 20.15 -5.86
C ILE A 487 3.01 20.37 -5.04
N GLN A 488 4.14 20.60 -5.68
CA GLN A 488 5.46 20.61 -5.04
C GLN A 488 6.15 21.94 -5.33
N VAL A 489 6.64 22.60 -4.29
CA VAL A 489 7.34 23.89 -4.44
C VAL A 489 8.84 23.61 -4.50
N ASP A 490 9.51 24.04 -5.57
CA ASP A 490 10.93 23.84 -5.80
C ASP A 490 11.65 25.17 -5.97
N PHE A 491 12.61 25.41 -5.08
CA PHE A 491 13.53 26.53 -5.16
C PHE A 491 14.94 26.13 -5.62
N SER A 492 15.25 24.84 -5.68
CA SER A 492 16.54 24.30 -6.09
C SER A 492 16.71 24.24 -7.61
N LEU A 493 15.68 23.85 -8.37
CA LEU A 493 15.77 23.75 -9.82
C LEU A 493 16.16 25.08 -10.49
N PRO A 494 15.58 26.25 -10.11
CA PRO A 494 16.01 27.55 -10.62
C PRO A 494 17.49 27.84 -10.40
N GLU A 495 18.05 27.47 -9.25
CA GLU A 495 19.48 27.66 -8.95
C GLU A 495 20.35 26.74 -9.81
N LYS A 496 19.98 25.47 -9.92
CA LYS A 496 20.75 24.46 -10.66
C LYS A 496 20.77 24.70 -12.16
N PHE A 497 19.67 25.21 -12.73
CA PHE A 497 19.57 25.54 -14.15
C PHE A 497 19.92 26.99 -14.46
N ASP A 498 20.32 27.79 -13.47
CA ASP A 498 20.58 29.22 -13.67
C ASP A 498 19.38 29.94 -14.32
N LEU A 499 18.16 29.64 -13.86
CA LEU A 499 16.94 30.26 -14.38
C LEU A 499 16.74 31.65 -13.77
N ASP A 500 16.54 32.68 -14.58
CA ASP A 500 16.29 34.04 -14.08
C ASP A 500 15.23 34.79 -14.90
N TYR A 501 14.66 35.81 -14.28
CA TYR A 501 13.80 36.79 -14.94
C TYR A 501 14.22 38.22 -14.56
N VAL A 502 13.87 39.18 -15.40
CA VAL A 502 14.06 40.61 -15.17
C VAL A 502 12.90 41.13 -14.32
N ALA A 503 13.21 41.53 -13.08
CA ALA A 503 12.26 42.10 -12.14
C ALA A 503 11.87 43.55 -12.50
N GLN A 504 10.87 44.10 -11.79
CA GLN A 504 10.36 45.45 -12.04
C GLN A 504 11.41 46.56 -11.90
N ASP A 505 12.41 46.34 -11.04
CA ASP A 505 13.55 47.24 -10.81
C ASP A 505 14.70 47.03 -11.80
N GLY A 506 14.56 46.12 -12.77
CA GLY A 506 15.57 45.77 -13.75
C GLY A 506 16.63 44.76 -13.25
N THR A 507 16.55 44.33 -11.99
CA THR A 507 17.46 43.30 -11.45
C THR A 507 17.09 41.91 -11.97
N ARG A 508 18.07 40.99 -12.02
CA ARG A 508 17.81 39.57 -12.29
C ARG A 508 17.42 38.87 -11.00
N LYS A 509 16.27 38.19 -11.00
CA LYS A 509 15.78 37.39 -9.86
C LYS A 509 15.49 35.97 -10.30
N ARG A 510 15.56 35.02 -9.36
CA ARG A 510 15.18 33.63 -9.58
C ARG A 510 13.66 33.46 -9.49
N PRO A 511 13.01 32.75 -10.42
CA PRO A 511 11.61 32.36 -10.24
C PRO A 511 11.49 31.28 -9.16
N VAL A 512 10.29 31.09 -8.64
CA VAL A 512 9.88 29.90 -7.89
C VAL A 512 9.22 28.93 -8.87
N VAL A 513 9.51 27.64 -8.74
CA VAL A 513 8.90 26.60 -9.58
C VAL A 513 7.90 25.80 -8.77
N ILE A 514 6.70 25.64 -9.29
CA ILE A 514 5.70 24.72 -8.75
C ILE A 514 5.56 23.56 -9.73
N HIS A 515 5.95 22.37 -9.29
CA HIS A 515 5.69 21.12 -10.02
C HIS A 515 4.31 20.63 -9.66
N ARG A 516 3.51 20.27 -10.65
CA ARG A 516 2.18 19.73 -10.37
C ARG A 516 1.78 18.66 -11.36
N ALA A 517 1.05 17.67 -10.85
CA ALA A 517 0.25 16.75 -11.62
C ALA A 517 -1.13 16.68 -10.96
N ILE A 518 -2.21 16.76 -11.73
CA ILE A 518 -3.59 16.76 -11.22
C ILE A 518 -4.16 15.35 -11.27
N LEU A 519 -4.02 14.68 -12.41
CA LEU A 519 -4.34 13.25 -12.52
C LEU A 519 -3.21 12.38 -11.94
N GLY A 520 -1.98 12.86 -11.96
CA GLY A 520 -0.81 12.04 -11.67
C GLY A 520 -0.33 11.39 -12.96
N SER A 521 -0.16 10.06 -12.97
CA SER A 521 -0.04 9.35 -14.26
C SER A 521 -1.41 8.92 -14.77
N PHE A 522 -1.60 8.99 -16.08
CA PHE A 522 -2.82 8.53 -16.73
C PHE A 522 -3.07 7.05 -16.48
N GLU A 523 -2.01 6.23 -16.49
CA GLU A 523 -2.07 4.81 -16.14
C GLU A 523 -2.67 4.63 -14.76
N ARG A 524 -2.09 5.25 -13.73
CA ARG A 524 -2.53 5.09 -12.35
C ARG A 524 -3.94 5.60 -12.16
N MET A 525 -4.24 6.80 -12.67
CA MET A 525 -5.57 7.38 -12.62
C MET A 525 -6.60 6.45 -13.28
N PHE A 526 -6.33 5.99 -14.50
CA PHE A 526 -7.24 5.09 -15.20
C PHE A 526 -7.44 3.76 -14.46
N GLY A 527 -6.37 3.17 -13.91
CA GLY A 527 -6.46 2.01 -13.04
C GLY A 527 -7.44 2.25 -11.89
N ILE A 528 -7.29 3.35 -11.17
CA ILE A 528 -8.17 3.73 -10.05
C ILE A 528 -9.61 3.99 -10.52
N LEU A 529 -9.81 4.63 -11.67
CA LEU A 529 -11.16 4.86 -12.22
C LEU A 529 -11.87 3.55 -12.59
N VAL A 530 -11.14 2.56 -13.15
CA VAL A 530 -11.69 1.23 -13.41
C VAL A 530 -12.19 0.59 -12.10
N GLU A 531 -11.40 0.65 -11.03
CA GLU A 531 -11.79 0.06 -9.73
C GLU A 531 -12.93 0.85 -9.06
N HIS A 532 -12.85 2.18 -9.10
CA HIS A 532 -13.85 3.09 -8.52
C HIS A 532 -15.24 2.87 -9.13
N PHE A 533 -15.32 2.76 -10.46
CA PHE A 533 -16.57 2.51 -11.17
C PHE A 533 -16.91 1.02 -11.34
N ALA A 534 -16.06 0.10 -10.88
CA ALA A 534 -16.19 -1.33 -11.15
C ALA A 534 -16.37 -1.64 -12.66
N GLY A 535 -15.71 -0.86 -13.53
CA GLY A 535 -15.83 -0.93 -14.98
C GLY A 535 -17.06 -0.25 -15.60
N ALA A 536 -18.02 0.23 -14.78
CA ALA A 536 -19.22 0.94 -15.23
C ALA A 536 -18.98 2.45 -15.27
N PHE A 537 -18.16 2.90 -16.23
CA PHE A 537 -17.77 4.30 -16.37
C PHE A 537 -18.98 5.25 -16.57
N PRO A 538 -18.87 6.52 -16.14
CA PRO A 538 -19.85 7.54 -16.50
C PRO A 538 -19.93 7.72 -18.02
N LEU A 539 -21.08 8.15 -18.52
CA LEU A 539 -21.38 8.21 -19.96
C LEU A 539 -20.27 8.88 -20.79
N TRP A 540 -19.70 9.98 -20.30
CA TRP A 540 -18.67 10.73 -21.03
C TRP A 540 -17.33 9.99 -21.14
N LEU A 541 -17.04 9.05 -20.24
CA LEU A 541 -15.80 8.26 -20.21
C LEU A 541 -16.01 6.85 -20.75
N SER A 542 -17.26 6.39 -20.92
CA SER A 542 -17.55 5.04 -21.38
C SER A 542 -17.03 4.81 -22.81
N PRO A 543 -16.26 3.75 -23.06
CA PRO A 543 -15.76 3.44 -24.40
C PRO A 543 -16.87 2.97 -25.36
N GLU A 544 -18.02 2.60 -24.81
CA GLU A 544 -19.23 2.29 -25.56
C GLU A 544 -20.40 2.97 -24.84
N GLN A 545 -20.83 4.11 -25.37
CA GLN A 545 -21.82 4.97 -24.71
C GLN A 545 -23.24 4.45 -24.95
N VAL A 546 -23.53 4.01 -26.18
CA VAL A 546 -24.84 3.49 -26.57
C VAL A 546 -24.69 2.26 -27.47
N ARG A 547 -25.44 1.19 -27.15
CA ARG A 547 -25.61 0.02 -28.01
C ARG A 547 -27.04 -0.06 -28.52
N VAL A 548 -27.22 0.03 -29.84
CA VAL A 548 -28.52 -0.15 -30.48
C VAL A 548 -28.70 -1.63 -30.84
N VAL A 549 -29.73 -2.27 -30.29
CA VAL A 549 -30.02 -3.70 -30.50
C VAL A 549 -31.37 -3.83 -31.22
N PRO A 550 -31.41 -4.36 -32.46
CA PRO A 550 -32.68 -4.62 -33.13
C PRO A 550 -33.42 -5.80 -32.48
N VAL A 551 -34.76 -5.76 -32.48
CA VAL A 551 -35.60 -6.93 -32.13
C VAL A 551 -35.63 -7.93 -33.28
N SER A 552 -35.62 -7.45 -34.53
CA SER A 552 -35.49 -8.26 -35.74
C SER A 552 -34.48 -7.60 -36.67
N GLU A 553 -33.36 -8.28 -36.91
CA GLU A 553 -32.27 -7.76 -37.75
C GLU A 553 -32.75 -7.48 -39.18
N GLU A 554 -33.51 -8.41 -39.76
CA GLU A 554 -34.07 -8.27 -41.11
C GLU A 554 -34.95 -7.02 -41.27
N LYS A 555 -35.79 -6.71 -40.26
CA LYS A 555 -36.75 -5.60 -40.35
C LYS A 555 -36.20 -4.25 -39.94
N GLN A 556 -35.17 -4.22 -39.09
CA GLN A 556 -34.76 -3.01 -38.37
C GLN A 556 -33.30 -2.59 -38.62
N ALA A 557 -32.51 -3.38 -39.35
CA ALA A 557 -31.08 -3.10 -39.55
C ALA A 557 -30.80 -1.68 -40.08
N ASP A 558 -31.53 -1.21 -41.09
CA ASP A 558 -31.34 0.14 -41.65
C ASP A 558 -31.70 1.24 -40.66
N ALA A 559 -32.81 1.08 -39.92
CA ALA A 559 -33.22 2.03 -38.89
C ALA A 559 -32.20 2.09 -37.75
N CYS A 560 -31.67 0.94 -37.31
CA CYS A 560 -30.62 0.89 -36.30
C CYS A 560 -29.31 1.54 -36.78
N ARG A 561 -28.90 1.31 -38.04
CA ARG A 561 -27.73 1.99 -38.64
C ARG A 561 -27.92 3.50 -38.70
N ALA A 562 -29.10 3.97 -39.11
CA ALA A 562 -29.43 5.39 -39.14
C ALA A 562 -29.39 6.01 -37.73
N ALA A 563 -29.92 5.30 -36.72
CA ALA A 563 -29.86 5.75 -35.32
C ALA A 563 -28.42 5.85 -34.82
N VAL A 564 -27.57 4.85 -35.08
CA VAL A 564 -26.14 4.89 -34.73
C VAL A 564 -25.42 6.05 -35.44
N ALA A 565 -25.72 6.31 -36.71
CA ALA A 565 -25.15 7.43 -37.45
C ALA A 565 -25.55 8.79 -36.84
N ALA A 566 -26.82 8.93 -36.45
CA ALA A 566 -27.32 10.13 -35.78
C ALA A 566 -26.66 10.35 -34.40
N LEU A 567 -26.49 9.28 -33.61
CA LEU A 567 -25.79 9.32 -32.32
C LEU A 567 -24.32 9.77 -32.49
N ARG A 568 -23.60 9.18 -33.44
CA ARG A 568 -22.21 9.57 -33.76
C ARG A 568 -22.10 11.02 -34.20
N ALA A 569 -23.03 11.50 -35.02
CA ALA A 569 -23.07 12.90 -35.45
C ALA A 569 -23.29 13.87 -34.28
N ALA A 570 -23.93 13.42 -33.20
CA ALA A 570 -24.11 14.17 -31.97
C ALA A 570 -22.94 14.02 -30.97
N GLY A 571 -21.91 13.23 -31.30
CA GLY A 571 -20.75 12.99 -30.44
C GLY A 571 -20.91 11.85 -29.43
N LEU A 572 -21.80 10.88 -29.72
CA LEU A 572 -22.06 9.67 -28.89
C LEU A 572 -21.62 8.36 -29.55
#